data_AF-A0A494UYD8-F1
#
_entry.id   AF-A0A494UYD8-F1
#
_cell.length_a   1.000
_cell.length_b   1.000
_cell.length_c   1.000
_cell.angle_alpha   90.00
_cell.angle_beta   90.00
_cell.angle_gamma   90.00
#
_symmetry.space_group_name_H-M   'P 1'
#
loop_
_entity.id
_entity.type
_entity.pdbx_description
1 polymer ?
#
loop_
_entity_poly.entity_id
_entity_poly.type
_entity_poly.pdbx_seq_one_letter_code
_entity_poly.pdbx_strand_id
1 'polypeptide(L)'
;MSTPPHDLVGIGIGPFNLSLAALAHPLPGLRAAFYDQKPHFTWHPGLLLDDATLQVPFLADLVTLADPTSPWTFLNHLRARERLYPFYFAESFHIRRTEFDAYCRWVADRLPALHFGHRVDSVGWDPERALFEVGFTRLGPRGSGGTPGPVHARHLVLGVGTEPRVPEPLRPLADAPGVPVIHSDDYLTHRDTLLAAGHITVVGTGQSGAEIFLDVLRHRPAGRERLHWIGRTGAFAPMEYSKIGLEHFTPDHTRYFHALPEPVRDRLVPAQWQLHKAVDAATLAAVHDELYRRTLDGGWPDTVLTPAVHVHAAGRPGPGRIELHLEHTVQGTRTRLTTDAVVLATGHRGRPLDDLLAPLDPYLRRDRAGRPRVDAHYRLALDPAVSGGIYVQNAELHTHGVGAPDLGLAAWRSATILNHLTGGPAYPLPARTAFTTFGLRPGTPQVPPARQAARLTPLADGT
;
A
#
# COMPACT_ATOMS: atom_id res chain seq x y z
N MET A 1 10.66 -7.73 38.30
CA MET A 1 10.47 -8.92 37.44
C MET A 1 10.55 -8.44 36.01
N SER A 2 11.52 -8.93 35.23
CA SER A 2 11.66 -8.52 33.83
C SER A 2 10.46 -9.04 33.04
N THR A 3 9.77 -8.18 32.29
CA THR A 3 8.73 -8.59 31.35
C THR A 3 9.35 -9.63 30.40
N PRO A 4 8.71 -10.79 30.14
CA PRO A 4 9.25 -11.75 29.19
C PRO A 4 9.43 -11.07 27.82
N PRO A 5 10.30 -11.57 26.92
CA PRO A 5 10.46 -11.01 25.58
C PRO A 5 9.29 -11.39 24.66
N HIS A 6 9.01 -10.56 23.66
CA HIS A 6 8.03 -10.86 22.62
C HIS A 6 8.62 -11.87 21.64
N ASP A 7 7.79 -12.72 21.06
CA ASP A 7 8.22 -13.56 19.94
C ASP A 7 8.28 -12.73 18.66
N LEU A 8 7.35 -11.78 18.50
CA LEU A 8 7.27 -10.89 17.35
C LEU A 8 6.93 -9.46 17.78
N VAL A 9 7.70 -8.48 17.31
CA VAL A 9 7.32 -7.06 17.36
C VAL A 9 7.14 -6.50 15.95
N GLY A 10 5.97 -5.94 15.67
CA GLY A 10 5.69 -5.23 14.43
C GLY A 10 5.86 -3.73 14.55
N ILE A 11 6.49 -3.12 13.54
CA ILE A 11 6.71 -1.67 13.46
C ILE A 11 5.87 -1.12 12.31
N GLY A 12 4.91 -0.26 12.63
CA GLY A 12 3.85 0.23 11.75
C GLY A 12 2.61 -0.67 11.78
N ILE A 13 1.42 -0.06 11.77
CA ILE A 13 0.11 -0.72 11.74
C ILE A 13 -0.65 -0.24 10.50
N GLY A 14 -0.05 -0.45 9.32
CA GLY A 14 -0.75 -0.43 8.04
C GLY A 14 -1.56 -1.72 7.81
N PRO A 15 -2.32 -1.84 6.71
CA PRO A 15 -3.15 -3.02 6.43
C PRO A 15 -2.37 -4.34 6.43
N PHE A 16 -1.09 -4.34 6.00
CA PHE A 16 -0.27 -5.54 5.98
C PHE A 16 0.13 -6.04 7.37
N ASN A 17 0.60 -5.17 8.26
CA ASN A 17 0.88 -5.57 9.65
C ASN A 17 -0.40 -5.80 10.45
N LEU A 18 -1.51 -5.15 10.11
CA LEU A 18 -2.81 -5.44 10.69
C LEU A 18 -3.30 -6.85 10.28
N SER A 19 -3.08 -7.25 9.03
CA SER A 19 -3.30 -8.62 8.55
C SER A 19 -2.46 -9.62 9.33
N LEU A 20 -1.17 -9.35 9.51
CA LEU A 20 -0.28 -10.19 10.29
C LEU A 20 -0.70 -10.28 11.76
N ALA A 21 -1.12 -9.18 12.38
CA ALA A 21 -1.62 -9.17 13.75
C ALA A 21 -2.92 -9.98 13.90
N ALA A 22 -3.84 -9.84 12.95
CA ALA A 22 -5.10 -10.59 12.93
C ALA A 22 -4.89 -12.10 12.79
N LEU A 23 -3.93 -12.52 11.96
CA LEU A 23 -3.53 -13.92 11.81
C LEU A 23 -2.63 -14.41 12.96
N ALA A 24 -1.87 -13.54 13.62
CA ALA A 24 -1.11 -13.93 14.81
C ALA A 24 -2.01 -14.18 16.03
N HIS A 25 -3.13 -13.43 16.14
CA HIS A 25 -4.02 -13.42 17.30
C HIS A 25 -4.51 -14.80 17.79
N PRO A 26 -4.98 -15.73 16.93
CA PRO A 26 -5.45 -17.04 17.39
C PRO A 26 -4.32 -18.05 17.67
N LEU A 27 -3.05 -17.73 17.35
CA LEU A 27 -1.97 -18.70 17.48
C LEU A 27 -1.53 -18.87 18.95
N PRO A 28 -1.69 -20.07 19.54
CA PRO A 28 -1.39 -20.27 20.95
C PRO A 28 0.11 -20.15 21.20
N GLY A 29 0.46 -19.42 22.27
CA GLY A 29 1.86 -19.25 22.69
C GLY A 29 2.67 -18.23 21.88
N LEU A 30 2.10 -17.58 20.85
CA LEU A 30 2.76 -16.52 20.11
C LEU A 30 2.53 -15.16 20.77
N ARG A 31 3.55 -14.60 21.42
CA ARG A 31 3.46 -13.30 22.08
C ARG A 31 3.86 -12.16 21.14
N ALA A 32 2.89 -11.62 20.42
CA ALA A 32 3.10 -10.52 19.49
C ALA A 32 2.71 -9.14 20.05
N ALA A 33 3.36 -8.07 19.59
CA ALA A 33 2.97 -6.68 19.83
C ALA A 33 3.29 -5.82 18.60
N PHE A 34 2.44 -4.86 18.25
CA PHE A 34 2.61 -4.00 17.08
C PHE A 34 2.47 -2.53 17.48
N TYR A 35 3.37 -1.68 16.98
CA TYR A 35 3.44 -0.26 17.37
C TYR A 35 3.25 0.65 16.16
N ASP A 36 2.43 1.69 16.30
CA ASP A 36 2.28 2.76 15.30
C ASP A 36 2.27 4.13 15.96
N GLN A 37 2.86 5.11 15.28
CA GLN A 37 2.95 6.48 15.76
C GLN A 37 1.60 7.22 15.68
N LYS A 38 0.70 6.83 14.77
CA LYS A 38 -0.63 7.42 14.66
C LYS A 38 -1.45 7.11 15.91
N PRO A 39 -2.39 7.99 16.31
CA PRO A 39 -3.23 7.77 17.48
C PRO A 39 -4.31 6.69 17.27
N HIS A 40 -4.63 6.35 16.02
CA HIS A 40 -5.58 5.30 15.64
C HIS A 40 -5.33 4.87 14.19
N PHE A 41 -5.96 3.76 13.78
CA PHE A 41 -5.89 3.29 12.40
C PHE A 41 -6.60 4.26 11.44
N THR A 42 -5.88 4.68 10.40
CA THR A 42 -6.44 5.34 9.22
C THR A 42 -5.57 5.06 8.00
N TRP A 43 -6.21 4.67 6.89
CA TRP A 43 -5.54 4.29 5.66
C TRP A 43 -5.84 5.30 4.54
N HIS A 44 -4.81 6.08 4.17
CA HIS A 44 -4.86 7.14 3.16
C HIS A 44 -6.04 8.13 3.33
N PRO A 45 -6.18 8.81 4.49
CA PRO A 45 -7.33 9.65 4.80
C PRO A 45 -7.58 10.76 3.78
N GLY A 46 -6.54 11.35 3.16
CA GLY A 46 -6.72 12.39 2.15
C GLY A 46 -7.29 11.92 0.81
N LEU A 47 -7.45 10.60 0.62
CA LEU A 47 -7.96 9.97 -0.61
C LEU A 47 -9.21 9.10 -0.38
N LEU A 48 -9.86 9.25 0.77
CA LEU A 48 -11.13 8.59 1.09
C LEU A 48 -12.32 9.31 0.44
N LEU A 49 -12.27 9.50 -0.88
CA LEU A 49 -13.36 10.08 -1.66
C LEU A 49 -14.59 9.16 -1.62
N ASP A 50 -15.79 9.73 -1.61
CA ASP A 50 -17.04 8.99 -1.37
C ASP A 50 -17.29 7.85 -2.38
N ASP A 51 -16.88 8.07 -3.63
CA ASP A 51 -17.04 7.12 -4.74
C ASP A 51 -15.80 6.25 -4.99
N ALA A 52 -14.70 6.48 -4.26
CA ALA A 52 -13.47 5.73 -4.50
C ALA A 52 -13.58 4.29 -3.96
N THR A 53 -13.34 3.33 -4.85
CA THR A 53 -13.32 1.90 -4.51
C THR A 53 -11.89 1.36 -4.34
N LEU A 54 -11.78 0.21 -3.70
CA LEU A 54 -10.61 -0.63 -3.84
C LEU A 54 -10.51 -1.16 -5.27
N GLN A 55 -9.29 -1.39 -5.74
CA GLN A 55 -9.03 -2.04 -7.03
C GLN A 55 -8.91 -3.57 -6.91
N VAL A 56 -9.11 -4.10 -5.70
CA VAL A 56 -9.13 -5.54 -5.40
C VAL A 56 -10.51 -5.95 -4.89
N PRO A 57 -10.93 -7.22 -5.10
CA PRO A 57 -12.17 -7.73 -4.51
C PRO A 57 -12.14 -7.73 -2.98
N PHE A 58 -13.29 -7.66 -2.32
CA PHE A 58 -13.39 -7.72 -0.85
C PHE A 58 -12.80 -8.99 -0.22
N LEU A 59 -12.60 -10.07 -1.01
CA LEU A 59 -11.89 -11.28 -0.57
C LEU A 59 -10.43 -10.99 -0.22
N ALA A 60 -9.82 -9.96 -0.82
CA ALA A 60 -8.53 -9.41 -0.44
C ALA A 60 -8.65 -8.54 0.83
N ASP A 61 -9.39 -9.02 1.83
CA ASP A 61 -9.40 -8.46 3.18
C ASP A 61 -8.13 -8.85 3.94
N LEU A 62 -8.11 -8.63 5.26
CA LEU A 62 -6.91 -8.87 6.07
C LEU A 62 -6.55 -10.37 6.21
N VAL A 63 -7.49 -11.30 6.05
CA VAL A 63 -7.33 -12.69 6.52
C VAL A 63 -7.92 -13.75 5.59
N THR A 64 -8.96 -13.46 4.80
CA THR A 64 -9.80 -14.44 4.09
C THR A 64 -9.01 -15.35 3.16
N LEU A 65 -8.02 -14.83 2.44
CA LEU A 65 -7.19 -15.63 1.52
C LEU A 65 -6.18 -16.55 2.22
N ALA A 66 -6.02 -16.44 3.55
CA ALA A 66 -5.24 -17.36 4.38
C ALA A 66 -6.15 -18.25 5.25
N ASP A 67 -7.19 -17.67 5.84
CA ASP A 67 -8.16 -18.35 6.69
C ASP A 67 -9.54 -17.66 6.60
N PRO A 68 -10.47 -18.20 5.78
CA PRO A 68 -11.82 -17.66 5.65
C PRO A 68 -12.69 -17.89 6.89
N THR A 69 -12.24 -18.71 7.85
CA THR A 69 -12.98 -18.96 9.11
C THR A 69 -12.65 -17.94 10.20
N SER A 70 -11.62 -17.13 9.98
CA SER A 70 -11.16 -16.12 10.93
C SER A 70 -12.30 -15.17 11.37
N PRO A 71 -12.40 -14.81 12.66
CA PRO A 71 -13.37 -13.82 13.12
C PRO A 71 -13.08 -12.42 12.54
N TRP A 72 -11.90 -12.21 11.96
CA TRP A 72 -11.44 -10.92 11.44
C TRP A 72 -11.76 -10.71 9.96
N THR A 73 -12.54 -11.58 9.30
CA THR A 73 -12.94 -11.38 7.90
C THR A 73 -13.83 -10.15 7.73
N PHE A 74 -13.82 -9.58 6.52
CA PHE A 74 -14.70 -8.48 6.13
C PHE A 74 -16.19 -8.87 6.27
N LEU A 75 -16.53 -10.12 5.95
CA LEU A 75 -17.91 -10.61 6.11
C LEU A 75 -18.33 -10.68 7.59
N ASN A 76 -17.43 -11.09 8.50
CA ASN A 76 -17.69 -11.05 9.94
C ASN A 76 -17.83 -9.61 10.46
N HIS A 77 -17.07 -8.66 9.90
CA HIS A 77 -17.26 -7.24 10.18
C HIS A 77 -18.65 -6.73 9.75
N LEU A 78 -19.12 -7.10 8.56
CA LEU A 78 -20.45 -6.74 8.07
C LEU A 78 -21.55 -7.36 8.95
N ARG A 79 -21.40 -8.63 9.32
CA ARG A 79 -22.30 -9.31 10.27
C ARG A 79 -22.35 -8.56 11.60
N ALA A 80 -21.20 -8.20 12.17
CA ALA A 80 -21.10 -7.47 13.44
C ALA A 80 -21.72 -6.06 13.40
N ARG A 81 -21.98 -5.53 12.20
CA ARG A 81 -22.66 -4.24 11.96
C ARG A 81 -24.08 -4.39 11.44
N GLU A 82 -24.60 -5.61 11.36
CA GLU A 82 -25.94 -5.91 10.81
C GLU A 82 -26.11 -5.44 9.34
N ARG A 83 -25.00 -5.37 8.59
CA ARG A 83 -24.96 -4.91 7.19
C ARG A 83 -24.83 -6.03 6.15
N LEU A 84 -24.84 -7.29 6.59
CA LEU A 84 -24.58 -8.43 5.71
C LEU A 84 -25.65 -8.61 4.61
N TYR A 85 -26.95 -8.48 4.95
CA TYR A 85 -28.04 -8.58 3.96
C TYR A 85 -28.03 -7.42 2.95
N PRO A 86 -27.90 -6.14 3.36
CA PRO A 86 -27.71 -5.04 2.42
C PRO A 86 -26.50 -5.24 1.50
N PHE A 87 -25.37 -5.73 2.04
CA PHE A 87 -24.18 -6.02 1.24
C PHE A 87 -24.40 -7.16 0.24
N TYR A 88 -25.11 -8.21 0.64
CA TYR A 88 -25.49 -9.32 -0.24
C TYR A 88 -26.24 -8.82 -1.48
N PHE A 89 -27.24 -7.94 -1.32
CA PHE A 89 -27.98 -7.36 -2.43
C PHE A 89 -27.23 -6.25 -3.19
N ALA A 90 -26.19 -5.67 -2.59
CA ALA A 90 -25.35 -4.70 -3.29
C ALA A 90 -24.52 -5.36 -4.42
N GLU A 91 -24.30 -6.68 -4.35
CA GLU A 91 -23.59 -7.49 -5.35
C GLU A 91 -22.25 -6.89 -5.84
N SER A 92 -21.59 -6.11 -4.98
CA SER A 92 -20.35 -5.40 -5.32
C SER A 92 -19.12 -6.16 -4.82
N PHE A 93 -18.27 -6.59 -5.75
CA PHE A 93 -16.97 -7.17 -5.42
C PHE A 93 -15.96 -6.12 -4.95
N HIS A 94 -16.05 -4.89 -5.48
CA HIS A 94 -15.14 -3.80 -5.15
C HIS A 94 -15.79 -2.85 -4.16
N ILE A 95 -15.35 -2.93 -2.91
CA ILE A 95 -15.89 -2.12 -1.82
C ILE A 95 -15.29 -0.72 -1.82
N ARG A 96 -16.00 0.23 -1.19
CA ARG A 96 -15.52 1.60 -1.02
C ARG A 96 -14.27 1.62 -0.13
N ARG A 97 -13.33 2.54 -0.39
CA ARG A 97 -12.14 2.73 0.47
C ARG A 97 -12.52 3.11 1.90
N THR A 98 -13.56 3.92 2.06
CA THR A 98 -14.13 4.29 3.37
C THR A 98 -14.66 3.09 4.13
N GLU A 99 -15.25 2.11 3.43
CA GLU A 99 -15.73 0.87 4.02
C GLU A 99 -14.59 -0.06 4.41
N PHE A 100 -13.55 -0.19 3.58
CA PHE A 100 -12.34 -0.95 3.93
C PHE A 100 -11.57 -0.32 5.11
N ASP A 101 -11.46 1.00 5.16
CA ASP A 101 -10.87 1.74 6.27
C ASP A 101 -11.68 1.53 7.57
N ALA A 102 -13.02 1.57 7.50
CA ALA A 102 -13.89 1.25 8.63
C ALA A 102 -13.75 -0.21 9.09
N TYR A 103 -13.54 -1.14 8.16
CA TYR A 103 -13.23 -2.53 8.46
C TYR A 103 -11.89 -2.69 9.17
N CYS A 104 -10.81 -2.10 8.65
CA CYS A 104 -9.51 -2.15 9.30
C CYS A 104 -9.55 -1.51 10.69
N ARG A 105 -10.25 -0.38 10.86
CA ARG A 105 -10.46 0.24 12.18
C ARG A 105 -11.19 -0.70 13.13
N TRP A 106 -12.25 -1.38 12.68
CA TRP A 106 -12.98 -2.34 13.50
C TRP A 106 -12.11 -3.47 14.04
N VAL A 107 -11.21 -3.99 13.20
CA VAL A 107 -10.22 -5.01 13.60
C VAL A 107 -9.20 -4.39 14.57
N ALA A 108 -8.67 -3.21 14.24
CA ALA A 108 -7.66 -2.54 15.04
C ALA A 108 -8.15 -2.21 16.46
N ASP A 109 -9.41 -1.80 16.61
CA ASP A 109 -10.03 -1.48 17.90
C ASP A 109 -10.24 -2.72 18.80
N ARG A 110 -10.16 -3.92 18.24
CA ARG A 110 -10.48 -5.19 18.93
C ARG A 110 -9.27 -6.11 19.12
N LEU A 111 -8.16 -5.85 18.44
CA LEU A 111 -6.93 -6.62 18.60
C LEU A 111 -6.12 -6.08 19.79
N PRO A 112 -5.89 -6.88 20.85
CA PRO A 112 -5.21 -6.40 22.06
C PRO A 112 -3.70 -6.18 21.87
N ALA A 113 -3.11 -6.72 20.80
CA ALA A 113 -1.68 -6.64 20.52
C ALA A 113 -1.23 -5.31 19.85
N LEU A 114 -2.16 -4.37 19.63
CA LEU A 114 -1.89 -3.14 18.89
C LEU A 114 -1.68 -1.95 19.83
N HIS A 115 -0.63 -1.18 19.58
CA HIS A 115 -0.22 -0.04 20.39
C HIS A 115 -0.05 1.20 19.52
N PHE A 116 -1.12 1.99 19.42
CA PHE A 116 -1.12 3.30 18.75
C PHE A 116 -0.48 4.39 19.63
N GLY A 117 -0.07 5.50 19.01
CA GLY A 117 0.61 6.61 19.69
C GLY A 117 2.02 6.25 20.18
N HIS A 118 2.70 5.28 19.56
CA HIS A 118 4.07 4.88 19.89
C HIS A 118 4.93 4.97 18.63
N ARG A 119 5.85 5.94 18.60
CA ARG A 119 6.83 6.05 17.52
C ARG A 119 8.04 5.21 17.88
N VAL A 120 8.33 4.18 17.10
CA VAL A 120 9.58 3.43 17.22
C VAL A 120 10.70 4.30 16.65
N ASP A 121 11.72 4.56 17.47
CA ASP A 121 12.81 5.46 17.15
C ASP A 121 14.09 4.70 16.75
N SER A 122 14.29 3.49 17.27
CA SER A 122 15.47 2.67 16.98
C SER A 122 15.24 1.18 17.15
N VAL A 123 16.03 0.39 16.42
CA VAL A 123 16.10 -1.06 16.55
C VAL A 123 17.57 -1.49 16.66
N GLY A 124 17.93 -2.18 17.75
CA GLY A 124 19.25 -2.75 17.98
C GLY A 124 19.22 -4.26 18.20
N TRP A 125 20.38 -4.90 18.11
CA TRP A 125 20.58 -6.31 18.47
C TRP A 125 21.38 -6.40 19.76
N ASP A 126 20.84 -7.08 20.77
CA ASP A 126 21.54 -7.43 22.01
C ASP A 126 22.12 -8.86 21.85
N PRO A 127 23.45 -9.01 21.69
CA PRO A 127 24.08 -10.30 21.50
C PRO A 127 24.13 -11.15 22.78
N GLU A 128 24.10 -10.53 23.97
CA GLU A 128 24.11 -11.26 25.24
C GLU A 128 22.77 -11.93 25.50
N ARG A 129 21.67 -11.24 25.15
CA ARG A 129 20.31 -11.77 25.29
C ARG A 129 19.85 -12.56 24.07
N ALA A 130 20.53 -12.41 22.94
CA ALA A 130 20.08 -12.89 21.64
C ALA A 130 18.66 -12.40 21.29
N LEU A 131 18.41 -11.10 21.50
CA LEU A 131 17.12 -10.45 21.28
C LEU A 131 17.32 -9.10 20.59
N PHE A 132 16.32 -8.67 19.84
CA PHE A 132 16.22 -7.27 19.42
C PHE A 132 15.77 -6.40 20.57
N GLU A 133 16.37 -5.21 20.66
CA GLU A 133 15.94 -4.11 21.52
C GLU A 133 15.24 -3.06 20.67
N VAL A 134 13.98 -2.74 20.99
CA VAL A 134 13.16 -1.77 20.26
C VAL A 134 12.87 -0.58 21.16
N GLY A 135 13.47 0.57 20.82
CA GLY A 135 13.25 1.84 21.50
C GLY A 135 12.07 2.60 20.89
N PHE A 136 11.20 3.16 21.72
CA PHE A 136 10.05 3.93 21.24
C PHE A 136 9.67 5.09 22.16
N THR A 137 9.17 6.16 21.55
CA THR A 137 8.63 7.34 22.22
C THR A 137 7.10 7.25 22.24
N ARG A 138 6.50 7.43 23.41
CA ARG A 138 5.04 7.56 23.53
C ARG A 138 4.62 8.97 23.12
N LEU A 139 3.74 9.06 22.13
CA LEU A 139 3.15 10.31 21.67
C LEU A 139 1.88 10.57 22.47
N GLY A 140 1.93 11.58 23.35
CA GLY A 140 0.74 12.09 24.04
C GLY A 140 -0.05 13.09 23.18
N PRO A 141 -1.24 13.52 23.62
CA PRO A 141 -2.03 14.56 22.94
C PRO A 141 -1.29 15.89 22.72
N ARG A 142 -0.21 16.14 23.48
CA ARG A 142 0.66 17.33 23.41
C ARG A 142 2.08 17.06 22.90
N GLY A 143 2.33 15.90 22.25
CA GLY A 143 3.57 15.69 21.48
C GLY A 143 4.77 15.09 22.21
N SER A 144 4.72 14.82 23.52
CA SER A 144 5.74 13.98 24.18
C SER A 144 5.23 13.39 25.51
N GLY A 145 5.01 12.08 25.53
CA GLY A 145 5.22 11.29 26.73
C GLY A 145 6.71 10.95 26.84
N GLY A 146 7.22 10.70 28.05
CA GLY A 146 8.60 10.22 28.20
C GLY A 146 8.87 8.94 27.40
N THR A 147 10.15 8.63 27.14
CA THR A 147 10.57 7.38 26.50
C THR A 147 10.36 6.22 27.47
N PRO A 148 9.34 5.36 27.30
CA PRO A 148 9.26 4.11 28.05
C PRO A 148 10.51 3.26 27.79
N GLY A 149 10.84 2.36 28.73
CA GLY A 149 11.94 1.42 28.56
C GLY A 149 11.75 0.55 27.30
N PRO A 150 12.84 0.07 26.70
CA PRO A 150 12.77 -0.67 25.44
C PRO A 150 12.01 -1.99 25.61
N VAL A 151 11.36 -2.43 24.53
CA VAL A 151 10.77 -3.77 24.45
C VAL A 151 11.74 -4.72 23.75
N HIS A 152 11.78 -5.95 24.23
CA HIS A 152 12.66 -6.98 23.69
C HIS A 152 11.87 -7.97 22.85
N ALA A 153 12.42 -8.39 21.70
CA ALA A 153 11.76 -9.31 20.79
C ALA A 153 12.72 -10.31 20.14
N ARG A 154 12.24 -11.54 19.88
CA ARG A 154 13.00 -12.54 19.11
C ARG A 154 13.01 -12.22 17.62
N HIS A 155 11.88 -11.77 17.10
CA HIS A 155 11.70 -11.39 15.71
C HIS A 155 11.02 -10.02 15.58
N LEU A 156 11.27 -9.37 14.46
CA LEU A 156 10.66 -8.09 14.09
C LEU A 156 9.94 -8.22 12.75
N VAL A 157 8.94 -7.38 12.51
CA VAL A 157 8.34 -7.19 11.19
C VAL A 157 8.16 -5.70 10.86
N LEU A 158 8.80 -5.26 9.79
CA LEU A 158 8.78 -3.88 9.33
C LEU A 158 7.63 -3.68 8.35
N GLY A 159 6.59 -2.99 8.80
CA GLY A 159 5.43 -2.59 8.01
C GLY A 159 5.22 -1.08 8.03
N VAL A 160 6.31 -0.31 7.92
CA VAL A 160 6.33 1.16 8.06
C VAL A 160 5.75 1.91 6.85
N GLY A 161 5.30 1.16 5.84
CA GLY A 161 4.61 1.68 4.66
C GLY A 161 5.49 2.53 3.76
N THR A 162 4.85 3.47 3.08
CA THR A 162 5.44 4.36 2.10
C THR A 162 5.33 5.81 2.56
N GLU A 163 5.97 6.72 1.82
CA GLU A 163 5.86 8.17 2.03
C GLU A 163 5.63 8.92 0.71
N PRO A 164 4.95 10.08 0.75
CA PRO A 164 4.72 10.93 -0.41
C PRO A 164 5.97 11.16 -1.25
N ARG A 165 5.86 11.00 -2.57
CA ARG A 165 6.97 11.29 -3.50
C ARG A 165 6.76 12.65 -4.14
N VAL A 166 7.33 13.68 -3.54
CA VAL A 166 7.35 15.04 -4.12
C VAL A 166 8.52 15.18 -5.11
N PRO A 167 8.26 15.50 -6.41
CA PRO A 167 9.31 15.78 -7.38
C PRO A 167 10.21 16.92 -6.92
N GLU A 168 11.53 16.78 -7.08
CA GLU A 168 12.51 17.76 -6.65
C GLU A 168 12.22 19.20 -7.11
N PRO A 169 11.84 19.46 -8.39
CA PRO A 169 11.54 20.82 -8.83
C PRO A 169 10.35 21.49 -8.13
N LEU A 170 9.46 20.70 -7.51
CA LEU A 170 8.25 21.16 -6.84
C LEU A 170 8.40 21.19 -5.31
N ARG A 171 9.45 20.60 -4.77
CA ARG A 171 9.67 20.48 -3.32
C ARG A 171 9.76 21.83 -2.60
N PRO A 172 10.51 22.83 -3.09
CA PRO A 172 10.55 24.14 -2.44
C PRO A 172 9.17 24.82 -2.36
N LEU A 173 8.27 24.55 -3.31
CA LEU A 173 6.92 25.08 -3.31
C LEU A 173 5.98 24.28 -2.40
N ALA A 174 6.12 22.96 -2.36
CA ALA A 174 5.34 22.09 -1.47
C ALA A 174 5.67 22.32 0.02
N ASP A 175 6.93 22.60 0.34
CA ASP A 175 7.39 22.85 1.71
C ASP A 175 7.13 24.31 2.16
N ALA A 176 6.80 25.21 1.23
CA ALA A 176 6.59 26.63 1.52
C ALA A 176 5.20 26.88 2.16
N PRO A 177 5.14 27.49 3.35
CA PRO A 177 3.86 27.80 4.01
C PRO A 177 2.95 28.68 3.15
N GLY A 178 1.67 28.33 3.09
CA GLY A 178 0.64 29.09 2.36
C GLY A 178 0.77 29.06 0.84
N VAL A 179 1.62 28.19 0.28
CA VAL A 179 1.66 27.90 -1.16
C VAL A 179 0.80 26.64 -1.40
N PRO A 180 -0.27 26.72 -2.22
CA PRO A 180 -1.19 25.60 -2.42
C PRO A 180 -0.62 24.56 -3.41
N VAL A 181 0.54 23.99 -3.08
CA VAL A 181 1.12 22.82 -3.74
C VAL A 181 0.98 21.64 -2.78
N ILE A 182 -0.06 20.83 -2.99
CA ILE A 182 -0.52 19.82 -2.02
C ILE A 182 -0.32 18.42 -2.58
N HIS A 183 0.26 17.50 -1.80
CA HIS A 183 0.31 16.09 -2.21
C HIS A 183 -1.06 15.43 -2.09
N SER A 184 -1.33 14.42 -2.92
CA SER A 184 -2.61 13.69 -2.92
C SER A 184 -3.01 13.15 -1.54
N ASP A 185 -2.02 12.87 -0.68
CA ASP A 185 -2.23 12.36 0.69
C ASP A 185 -2.98 13.32 1.61
N ASP A 186 -2.95 14.62 1.29
CA ASP A 186 -3.59 15.70 2.04
C ASP A 186 -4.73 16.36 1.26
N TYR A 187 -5.16 15.75 0.14
CA TYR A 187 -6.12 16.35 -0.79
C TYR A 187 -7.44 16.72 -0.10
N LEU A 188 -8.10 15.76 0.56
CA LEU A 188 -9.38 16.03 1.23
C LEU A 188 -9.28 17.11 2.32
N THR A 189 -8.15 17.18 3.04
CA THR A 189 -7.90 18.21 4.06
C THR A 189 -7.82 19.62 3.45
N HIS A 190 -7.36 19.74 2.20
CA HIS A 190 -7.17 21.01 1.51
C HIS A 190 -8.17 21.24 0.38
N ARG A 191 -9.20 20.39 0.26
CA ARG A 191 -10.11 20.38 -0.88
C ARG A 191 -10.81 21.71 -1.10
N ASP A 192 -11.31 22.33 -0.04
CA ASP A 192 -11.99 23.63 -0.13
C ASP A 192 -11.03 24.75 -0.58
N THR A 193 -9.80 24.75 -0.06
CA THR A 193 -8.74 25.67 -0.50
C THR A 193 -8.41 25.49 -1.98
N LEU A 194 -8.34 24.23 -2.44
CA LEU A 194 -8.09 23.90 -3.84
C LEU A 194 -9.26 24.35 -4.73
N LEU A 195 -10.50 24.05 -4.35
CA LEU A 195 -11.71 24.44 -5.10
C LEU A 195 -11.89 25.97 -5.17
N ALA A 196 -11.41 26.71 -4.17
CA ALA A 196 -11.41 28.17 -4.19
C ALA A 196 -10.34 28.77 -5.12
N ALA A 197 -9.34 27.99 -5.56
CA ALA A 197 -8.28 28.47 -6.45
C ALA A 197 -8.83 28.77 -7.85
N GLY A 198 -8.34 29.85 -8.46
CA GLY A 198 -8.79 30.28 -9.80
C GLY A 198 -8.38 29.31 -10.91
N HIS A 199 -7.31 28.54 -10.74
CA HIS A 199 -6.76 27.56 -11.68
C HIS A 199 -6.07 26.46 -10.88
N ILE A 200 -6.39 25.20 -11.19
CA ILE A 200 -5.81 24.03 -10.52
C ILE A 200 -5.08 23.18 -11.56
N THR A 201 -3.88 22.70 -11.23
CA THR A 201 -3.15 21.71 -12.02
C THR A 201 -2.94 20.42 -11.22
N VAL A 202 -3.47 19.30 -11.70
CA VAL A 202 -3.20 17.96 -11.17
C VAL A 202 -2.00 17.37 -11.91
N VAL A 203 -0.96 16.98 -11.17
CA VAL A 203 0.28 16.40 -11.69
C VAL A 203 0.37 14.92 -11.32
N GLY A 204 0.28 14.05 -12.32
CA GLY A 204 0.33 12.60 -12.18
C GLY A 204 -0.91 11.92 -12.80
N THR A 205 -0.69 10.93 -13.66
CA THR A 205 -1.76 10.26 -14.44
C THR A 205 -2.13 8.86 -13.91
N GLY A 206 -1.79 8.55 -12.66
CA GLY A 206 -2.23 7.33 -11.98
C GLY A 206 -3.61 7.47 -11.35
N GLN A 207 -4.09 6.42 -10.67
CA GLN A 207 -5.42 6.36 -10.06
C GLN A 207 -5.78 7.61 -9.25
N SER A 208 -4.95 8.02 -8.29
CA SER A 208 -5.22 9.20 -7.45
C SER A 208 -5.35 10.49 -8.27
N GLY A 209 -4.60 10.62 -9.36
CA GLY A 209 -4.70 11.78 -10.25
C GLY A 209 -6.02 11.84 -10.99
N ALA A 210 -6.51 10.68 -11.47
CA ALA A 210 -7.80 10.57 -12.12
C ALA A 210 -8.97 10.84 -11.16
N GLU A 211 -8.91 10.27 -9.95
CA GLU A 211 -9.93 10.47 -8.91
C GLU A 211 -10.01 11.94 -8.47
N ILE A 212 -8.86 12.58 -8.22
CA ILE A 212 -8.79 14.00 -7.85
C ILE A 212 -9.28 14.88 -9.00
N PHE A 213 -8.85 14.59 -10.24
CA PHE A 213 -9.32 15.34 -11.40
C PHE A 213 -10.84 15.25 -11.54
N LEU A 214 -11.41 14.04 -11.42
CA LEU A 214 -12.85 13.81 -11.48
C LEU A 214 -13.60 14.54 -10.35
N ASP A 215 -13.08 14.47 -9.13
CA ASP A 215 -13.68 15.14 -7.97
C ASP A 215 -13.68 16.66 -8.16
N VAL A 216 -12.54 17.26 -8.53
CA VAL A 216 -12.46 18.70 -8.80
C VAL A 216 -13.38 19.08 -9.95
N LEU A 217 -13.39 18.31 -11.05
CA LEU A 217 -14.25 18.54 -12.19
C LEU A 217 -15.70 18.64 -11.73
N ARG A 218 -16.25 17.61 -11.08
CA ARG A 218 -17.64 17.54 -10.57
C ARG A 218 -18.02 18.70 -9.66
N HIS A 219 -17.07 19.26 -8.92
CA HIS A 219 -17.34 20.31 -7.93
C HIS A 219 -17.05 21.74 -8.42
N ARG A 220 -16.63 21.91 -9.67
CA ARG A 220 -16.50 23.24 -10.30
C ARG A 220 -17.67 23.55 -11.24
N PRO A 221 -18.11 24.83 -11.31
CA PRO A 221 -19.15 25.24 -12.25
C PRO A 221 -18.77 24.95 -13.70
N ALA A 222 -19.75 24.54 -14.51
CA ALA A 222 -19.56 24.28 -15.92
C ALA A 222 -19.02 25.51 -16.67
N GLY A 223 -17.99 25.31 -17.51
CA GLY A 223 -17.35 26.37 -18.30
C GLY A 223 -16.44 27.32 -17.50
N ARG A 224 -16.20 27.04 -16.21
CA ARG A 224 -15.32 27.81 -15.32
C ARG A 224 -14.44 26.89 -14.47
N GLU A 225 -14.11 25.72 -15.00
CA GLU A 225 -13.35 24.69 -14.31
C GLU A 225 -11.87 25.03 -14.20
N ARG A 226 -11.29 25.74 -15.17
CA ARG A 226 -9.86 26.10 -15.22
C ARG A 226 -8.97 25.02 -14.61
N LEU A 227 -8.96 23.84 -15.24
CA LEU A 227 -8.38 22.63 -14.67
C LEU A 227 -7.43 21.95 -15.66
N HIS A 228 -6.18 21.74 -15.24
CA HIS A 228 -5.21 20.97 -16.01
C HIS A 228 -4.94 19.62 -15.35
N TRP A 229 -4.82 18.56 -16.16
CA TRP A 229 -4.33 17.25 -15.74
C TRP A 229 -3.17 16.81 -16.62
N ILE A 230 -1.98 16.75 -16.02
CA ILE A 230 -0.73 16.49 -16.74
C ILE A 230 0.08 15.39 -16.07
N GLY A 231 0.92 14.69 -16.83
CA GLY A 231 1.94 13.82 -16.24
C GLY A 231 2.77 13.07 -17.27
N ARG A 232 3.84 12.42 -16.79
CA ARG A 232 4.91 11.88 -17.65
C ARG A 232 4.50 10.69 -18.51
N THR A 233 3.46 9.95 -18.11
CA THR A 233 3.06 8.73 -18.78
C THR A 233 2.51 9.09 -20.16
N GLY A 234 2.88 8.34 -21.19
CA GLY A 234 2.52 8.64 -22.58
C GLY A 234 1.03 8.57 -22.90
N ALA A 235 0.21 8.05 -21.98
CA ALA A 235 -1.24 7.97 -22.11
C ALA A 235 -1.91 7.97 -20.74
N PHE A 236 -3.21 8.32 -20.71
CA PHE A 236 -4.13 7.97 -19.64
C PHE A 236 -4.59 6.53 -19.86
N ALA A 237 -3.77 5.57 -19.42
CA ALA A 237 -4.00 4.15 -19.71
C ALA A 237 -4.84 3.47 -18.61
N PRO A 238 -5.76 2.57 -18.99
CA PRO A 238 -6.41 1.70 -18.02
C PRO A 238 -5.42 0.71 -17.43
N MET A 239 -5.69 0.27 -16.20
CA MET A 239 -4.97 -0.80 -15.54
C MET A 239 -5.35 -2.14 -16.16
N GLU A 240 -4.36 -3.01 -16.34
CA GLU A 240 -4.59 -4.37 -16.80
C GLU A 240 -5.43 -5.13 -15.75
N TYR A 241 -6.62 -5.58 -16.15
CA TYR A 241 -7.58 -6.23 -15.27
C TYR A 241 -8.20 -7.50 -15.88
N SER A 242 -7.62 -8.01 -16.97
CA SER A 242 -8.02 -9.32 -17.50
C SER A 242 -7.68 -10.43 -16.52
N LYS A 243 -8.50 -11.48 -16.47
CA LYS A 243 -8.34 -12.60 -15.52
C LYS A 243 -6.96 -13.27 -15.61
N ILE A 244 -6.41 -13.41 -16.82
CA ILE A 244 -5.06 -13.96 -17.03
C ILE A 244 -3.98 -12.93 -16.68
N GLY A 245 -4.17 -11.66 -17.02
CA GLY A 245 -3.25 -10.58 -16.63
C GLY A 245 -3.09 -10.49 -15.11
N LEU A 246 -4.19 -10.61 -14.37
CA LEU A 246 -4.23 -10.58 -12.91
C LEU A 246 -3.47 -11.73 -12.24
N GLU A 247 -3.14 -12.82 -12.94
CA GLU A 247 -2.34 -13.89 -12.37
C GLU A 247 -0.90 -13.45 -12.03
N HIS A 248 -0.45 -12.27 -12.48
CA HIS A 248 0.79 -11.63 -12.01
C HIS A 248 0.75 -11.20 -10.53
N PHE A 249 -0.45 -11.15 -9.93
CA PHE A 249 -0.68 -10.86 -8.51
C PHE A 249 -0.93 -12.13 -7.69
N THR A 250 -0.30 -13.23 -8.08
CA THR A 250 -0.42 -14.53 -7.40
C THR A 250 0.90 -14.93 -6.71
N PRO A 251 0.84 -15.78 -5.67
CA PRO A 251 2.03 -16.41 -5.10
C PRO A 251 2.95 -17.10 -6.12
N ASP A 252 2.39 -17.69 -7.19
CA ASP A 252 3.17 -18.32 -8.25
C ASP A 252 4.05 -17.31 -9.01
N HIS A 253 3.49 -16.16 -9.40
CA HIS A 253 4.27 -15.10 -10.02
C HIS A 253 5.32 -14.52 -9.07
N THR A 254 4.97 -14.31 -7.79
CA THR A 254 5.93 -13.82 -6.78
C THR A 254 7.13 -14.75 -6.63
N ARG A 255 6.91 -16.07 -6.55
CA ARG A 255 8.00 -17.06 -6.49
C ARG A 255 8.86 -17.05 -7.76
N TYR A 256 8.22 -16.99 -8.94
CA TYR A 256 8.94 -16.87 -10.21
C TYR A 256 9.80 -15.62 -10.26
N PHE A 257 9.23 -14.46 -9.93
CA PHE A 257 9.91 -13.17 -9.96
C PHE A 257 11.12 -13.16 -9.02
N HIS A 258 10.98 -13.70 -7.81
CA HIS A 258 12.06 -13.78 -6.83
C HIS A 258 13.28 -14.55 -7.34
N ALA A 259 13.04 -15.65 -8.07
CA ALA A 259 14.09 -16.47 -8.65
C ALA A 259 14.85 -15.83 -9.83
N LEU A 260 14.34 -14.74 -10.41
CA LEU A 260 15.00 -14.04 -11.53
C LEU A 260 16.30 -13.36 -11.06
N PRO A 261 17.33 -13.21 -11.92
CA PRO A 261 18.50 -12.41 -11.61
C PRO A 261 18.15 -10.95 -11.29
N GLU A 262 18.88 -10.32 -10.37
CA GLU A 262 18.64 -8.94 -9.92
C GLU A 262 18.51 -7.92 -11.07
N PRO A 263 19.41 -7.86 -12.08
CA PRO A 263 19.26 -6.91 -13.19
C PRO A 263 17.98 -7.13 -14.02
N VAL A 264 17.46 -8.36 -14.05
CA VAL A 264 16.21 -8.68 -14.75
C VAL A 264 15.02 -8.14 -13.95
N ARG A 265 15.00 -8.37 -12.62
CA ARG A 265 13.96 -7.84 -11.72
C ARG A 265 13.89 -6.32 -11.79
N ASP A 266 15.06 -5.65 -11.75
CA ASP A 266 15.15 -4.19 -11.77
C ASP A 266 14.64 -3.57 -13.08
N ARG A 267 14.79 -4.28 -14.21
CA ARG A 267 14.22 -3.87 -15.50
C ARG A 267 12.72 -4.14 -15.59
N LEU A 268 12.23 -5.23 -15.00
CA LEU A 268 10.85 -5.67 -15.12
C LEU A 268 9.87 -4.80 -14.33
N VAL A 269 10.19 -4.41 -13.10
CA VAL A 269 9.27 -3.63 -12.25
C VAL A 269 8.80 -2.33 -12.92
N PRO A 270 9.69 -1.49 -13.50
CA PRO A 270 9.26 -0.30 -14.23
C PRO A 270 8.49 -0.62 -15.51
N ALA A 271 8.84 -1.69 -16.22
CA ALA A 271 8.17 -2.10 -17.45
C ALA A 271 6.72 -2.58 -17.20
N GLN A 272 6.45 -3.13 -16.01
CA GLN A 272 5.13 -3.63 -15.58
C GLN A 272 4.22 -2.53 -14.99
N TRP A 273 4.44 -1.26 -15.33
CA TRP A 273 3.68 -0.15 -14.75
C TRP A 273 2.16 -0.25 -15.01
N GLN A 274 1.73 -0.79 -16.15
CA GLN A 274 0.31 -0.95 -16.47
C GLN A 274 -0.41 -1.95 -15.55
N LEU A 275 0.32 -2.82 -14.87
CA LEU A 275 -0.26 -3.75 -13.91
C LEU A 275 -0.66 -3.04 -12.60
N HIS A 276 0.02 -1.95 -12.20
CA HIS A 276 -0.07 -1.45 -10.81
C HIS A 276 -0.02 0.09 -10.64
N LYS A 277 0.21 0.87 -11.72
CA LYS A 277 0.33 2.34 -11.68
C LYS A 277 -0.64 3.06 -12.62
N ALA A 278 -1.38 2.31 -13.42
CA ALA A 278 -2.39 2.83 -14.34
C ALA A 278 -3.70 3.18 -13.60
N VAL A 279 -4.70 3.65 -14.34
CA VAL A 279 -6.00 4.08 -13.79
C VAL A 279 -7.02 2.97 -13.96
N ASP A 280 -7.91 2.77 -13.00
CA ASP A 280 -9.06 1.91 -13.18
C ASP A 280 -9.91 2.33 -14.41
N ALA A 281 -10.36 1.36 -15.20
CA ALA A 281 -11.08 1.63 -16.44
C ALA A 281 -12.42 2.35 -16.21
N ALA A 282 -13.13 2.03 -15.12
CA ALA A 282 -14.38 2.71 -14.77
C ALA A 282 -14.14 4.15 -14.31
N THR A 283 -13.01 4.43 -13.65
CA THR A 283 -12.60 5.80 -13.30
C THR A 283 -12.32 6.64 -14.55
N LEU A 284 -11.59 6.09 -15.54
CA LEU A 284 -11.39 6.79 -16.82
C LEU A 284 -12.70 7.01 -17.58
N ALA A 285 -13.60 6.02 -17.57
CA ALA A 285 -14.93 6.17 -18.15
C ALA A 285 -15.72 7.28 -17.45
N ALA A 286 -15.72 7.32 -16.11
CA ALA A 286 -16.40 8.36 -15.33
C ALA A 286 -15.84 9.77 -15.59
N VAL A 287 -14.52 9.91 -15.81
CA VAL A 287 -13.90 11.16 -16.26
C VAL A 287 -14.43 11.57 -17.63
N HIS A 288 -14.45 10.65 -18.58
CA HIS A 288 -14.97 10.93 -19.92
C HIS A 288 -16.45 11.29 -19.90
N ASP A 289 -17.27 10.52 -19.20
CA ASP A 289 -18.72 10.74 -19.08
C ASP A 289 -19.03 12.10 -18.46
N GLU A 290 -18.29 12.52 -17.44
CA GLU A 290 -18.43 13.83 -16.83
C GLU A 290 -18.02 14.97 -17.77
N LEU A 291 -16.92 14.80 -18.53
CA LEU A 291 -16.51 15.77 -19.56
C LEU A 291 -17.57 15.88 -20.65
N TYR A 292 -18.10 14.76 -21.13
CA TYR A 292 -19.14 14.72 -22.16
C TYR A 292 -20.45 15.33 -21.66
N ARG A 293 -20.87 15.03 -20.42
CA ARG A 293 -22.06 15.61 -19.78
C ARG A 293 -22.00 17.14 -19.74
N ARG A 294 -20.82 17.74 -19.62
CA ARG A 294 -20.64 19.21 -19.61
C ARG A 294 -20.81 19.87 -20.98
N THR A 295 -20.88 19.09 -22.05
CA THR A 295 -21.13 19.61 -23.41
C THR A 295 -22.61 19.77 -23.75
N LEU A 296 -23.53 19.31 -22.87
CA LEU A 296 -24.96 19.22 -23.16
C LEU A 296 -25.60 20.58 -23.50
N ASP A 297 -25.17 21.66 -22.86
CA ASP A 297 -25.69 23.01 -23.09
C ASP A 297 -24.94 23.77 -24.20
N GLY A 298 -24.07 23.08 -24.95
CA GLY A 298 -23.17 23.65 -25.96
C GLY A 298 -21.87 24.18 -25.35
N GLY A 299 -20.78 24.06 -26.12
CA GLY A 299 -19.43 24.43 -25.68
C GLY A 299 -18.61 23.26 -25.14
N TRP A 300 -17.39 23.58 -24.68
CA TRP A 300 -16.44 22.62 -24.11
C TRP A 300 -16.13 22.98 -22.65
N PRO A 301 -15.92 22.00 -21.76
CA PRO A 301 -15.46 22.27 -20.41
C PRO A 301 -14.07 22.93 -20.43
N ASP A 302 -13.80 23.86 -19.51
CA ASP A 302 -12.53 24.58 -19.41
C ASP A 302 -11.46 23.70 -18.73
N THR A 303 -11.09 22.64 -19.45
CA THR A 303 -10.19 21.59 -18.98
C THR A 303 -9.13 21.27 -20.02
N VAL A 304 -7.92 20.92 -19.57
CA VAL A 304 -6.81 20.50 -20.44
C VAL A 304 -6.21 19.22 -19.87
N LEU A 305 -6.24 18.14 -20.65
CA LEU A 305 -5.64 16.86 -20.30
C LEU A 305 -4.46 16.61 -21.25
N THR A 306 -3.25 16.50 -20.71
CA THR A 306 -2.04 16.32 -21.55
C THR A 306 -1.13 15.23 -20.98
N PRO A 307 -1.07 14.05 -21.62
CA PRO A 307 -0.10 13.02 -21.25
C PRO A 307 1.30 13.41 -21.73
N ALA A 308 2.31 12.61 -21.37
CA ALA A 308 3.71 12.82 -21.76
C ALA A 308 4.31 14.19 -21.33
N VAL A 309 3.83 14.79 -20.25
CA VAL A 309 4.34 16.07 -19.73
C VAL A 309 5.22 15.86 -18.49
N HIS A 310 6.44 16.39 -18.54
CA HIS A 310 7.36 16.43 -17.41
C HIS A 310 7.50 17.87 -16.87
N VAL A 311 7.23 18.05 -15.57
CA VAL A 311 7.57 19.29 -14.85
C VAL A 311 9.06 19.22 -14.48
N HIS A 312 9.89 20.03 -15.14
CA HIS A 312 11.35 20.04 -14.94
C HIS A 312 11.84 21.23 -14.11
N ALA A 313 11.06 22.31 -14.01
CA ALA A 313 11.27 23.43 -13.09
C ALA A 313 9.92 23.99 -12.63
N ALA A 314 9.90 24.66 -11.48
CA ALA A 314 8.74 25.40 -11.02
C ALA A 314 9.18 26.62 -10.20
N GLY A 315 8.35 27.66 -10.20
CA GLY A 315 8.64 28.91 -9.48
C GLY A 315 7.38 29.66 -9.09
N ARG A 316 7.56 30.75 -8.37
CA ARG A 316 6.49 31.62 -7.90
C ARG A 316 6.66 33.03 -8.48
N PRO A 317 6.04 33.36 -9.63
CA PRO A 317 6.22 34.67 -10.26
C PRO A 317 5.55 35.83 -9.48
N GLY A 318 4.68 35.52 -8.52
CA GLY A 318 4.05 36.52 -7.66
C GLY A 318 3.15 35.90 -6.58
N PRO A 319 2.54 36.72 -5.71
CA PRO A 319 1.59 36.25 -4.72
C PRO A 319 0.45 35.44 -5.35
N GLY A 320 0.15 34.28 -4.78
CA GLY A 320 -0.93 33.41 -5.26
C GLY A 320 -0.76 32.77 -6.64
N ARG A 321 0.42 32.87 -7.29
CA ARG A 321 0.66 32.31 -8.62
C ARG A 321 1.84 31.35 -8.62
N ILE A 322 1.66 30.20 -9.26
CA ILE A 322 2.67 29.15 -9.44
C ILE A 322 2.93 29.03 -10.94
N GLU A 323 4.20 29.04 -11.36
CA GLU A 323 4.60 28.79 -12.74
C GLU A 323 5.28 27.43 -12.84
N LEU A 324 4.73 26.53 -13.66
CA LEU A 324 5.29 25.22 -13.97
C LEU A 324 6.01 25.29 -15.32
N HIS A 325 7.25 24.83 -15.37
CA HIS A 325 8.03 24.72 -16.60
C HIS A 325 7.89 23.28 -17.10
N LEU A 326 7.25 23.15 -18.25
CA LEU A 326 6.77 21.89 -18.79
C LEU A 326 7.62 21.49 -19.99
N GLU A 327 7.90 20.20 -20.10
CA GLU A 327 8.46 19.57 -21.30
C GLU A 327 7.51 18.47 -21.76
N HIS A 328 7.08 18.51 -23.02
CA HIS A 328 6.35 17.41 -23.62
C HIS A 328 7.35 16.39 -24.17
N THR A 329 7.51 15.25 -23.51
CA THR A 329 8.61 14.31 -23.72
C THR A 329 8.61 13.64 -25.10
N VAL A 330 7.44 13.52 -25.74
CA VAL A 330 7.33 13.00 -27.12
C VAL A 330 7.60 14.07 -28.18
N GLN A 331 7.14 15.31 -27.97
CA GLN A 331 7.33 16.40 -28.94
C GLN A 331 8.71 17.07 -28.80
N GLY A 332 9.38 16.91 -27.65
CA GLY A 332 10.62 17.62 -27.34
C GLY A 332 10.42 19.13 -27.14
N THR A 333 9.17 19.59 -26.95
CA THR A 333 8.82 21.01 -26.81
C THR A 333 8.75 21.42 -25.34
N ARG A 334 9.06 22.69 -25.07
CA ARG A 334 8.97 23.28 -23.73
C ARG A 334 8.03 24.47 -23.71
N THR A 335 7.28 24.59 -22.61
CA THR A 335 6.35 25.71 -22.37
C THR A 335 6.26 26.01 -20.87
N ARG A 336 5.52 27.07 -20.53
CA ARG A 336 5.22 27.45 -19.15
C ARG A 336 3.70 27.45 -18.93
N LEU A 337 3.28 26.94 -17.78
CA LEU A 337 1.89 26.95 -17.34
C LEU A 337 1.80 27.70 -16.02
N THR A 338 1.01 28.78 -15.99
CA THR A 338 0.73 29.49 -14.73
C THR A 338 -0.60 29.02 -14.14
N THR A 339 -0.57 28.61 -12.88
CA THR A 339 -1.71 28.11 -12.12
C THR A 339 -1.77 28.73 -10.73
N ASP A 340 -2.89 28.57 -10.03
CA ASP A 340 -3.11 29.14 -8.70
C ASP A 340 -2.91 28.07 -7.61
N ALA A 341 -3.12 26.79 -7.94
CA ALA A 341 -2.86 25.64 -7.08
C ALA A 341 -2.38 24.42 -7.87
N VAL A 342 -1.60 23.56 -7.21
CA VAL A 342 -1.09 22.29 -7.79
C VAL A 342 -1.41 21.13 -6.85
N VAL A 343 -1.96 20.06 -7.39
CA VAL A 343 -2.12 18.80 -6.67
C VAL A 343 -1.12 17.78 -7.20
N LEU A 344 -0.24 17.28 -6.33
CA LEU A 344 0.76 16.29 -6.66
C LEU A 344 0.21 14.88 -6.45
N ALA A 345 -0.36 14.30 -7.50
CA ALA A 345 -0.72 12.88 -7.57
C ALA A 345 0.47 12.03 -8.02
N THR A 346 1.63 12.27 -7.40
CA THR A 346 2.94 11.76 -7.85
C THR A 346 3.35 10.45 -7.18
N GLY A 347 2.40 9.83 -6.46
CA GLY A 347 2.53 8.54 -5.80
C GLY A 347 3.49 8.57 -4.62
N HIS A 348 3.92 7.38 -4.20
CA HIS A 348 4.74 7.20 -3.02
C HIS A 348 6.06 6.52 -3.34
N ARG A 349 6.99 6.59 -2.40
CA ARG A 349 8.21 5.78 -2.37
C ARG A 349 8.25 4.96 -1.08
N GLY A 350 8.98 3.85 -1.08
CA GLY A 350 9.26 3.10 0.15
C GLY A 350 9.91 4.03 1.17
N ARG A 351 9.44 3.96 2.43
CA ARG A 351 10.03 4.75 3.51
C ARG A 351 11.48 4.29 3.73
N PRO A 352 12.47 5.20 3.76
CA PRO A 352 13.84 4.84 4.10
C PRO A 352 13.88 4.16 5.47
N LEU A 353 14.66 3.09 5.57
CA LEU A 353 14.84 2.33 6.81
C LEU A 353 16.16 2.63 7.49
N ASP A 354 17.00 3.47 6.88
CA ASP A 354 18.39 3.68 7.27
C ASP A 354 18.50 4.24 8.70
N ASP A 355 17.65 5.19 9.10
CA ASP A 355 17.65 5.71 10.48
C ASP A 355 17.18 4.67 11.49
N LEU A 356 16.09 3.95 11.18
CA LEU A 356 15.49 2.95 12.07
C LEU A 356 16.43 1.75 12.28
N LEU A 357 17.13 1.35 11.22
CA LEU A 357 18.04 0.20 11.19
C LEU A 357 19.52 0.59 11.26
N ALA A 358 19.85 1.85 11.53
CA ALA A 358 21.24 2.32 11.64
C ALA A 358 22.09 1.44 12.59
N PRO A 359 21.59 1.02 13.77
CA PRO A 359 22.35 0.14 14.66
C PRO A 359 22.60 -1.27 14.08
N LEU A 360 21.84 -1.67 13.07
CA LEU A 360 21.92 -2.98 12.42
C LEU A 360 22.63 -2.95 11.06
N ASP A 361 23.05 -1.78 10.57
CA ASP A 361 23.69 -1.64 9.25
C ASP A 361 24.91 -2.57 9.05
N PRO A 362 25.81 -2.78 10.05
CA PRO A 362 26.92 -3.73 9.91
C PRO A 362 26.50 -5.18 9.67
N TYR A 363 25.29 -5.55 10.08
CA TYR A 363 24.75 -6.90 9.94
C TYR A 363 23.90 -7.06 8.68
N LEU A 364 23.47 -5.96 8.05
CA LEU A 364 22.51 -5.99 6.96
C LEU A 364 23.19 -6.38 5.64
N ARG A 365 22.71 -7.45 4.99
CA ARG A 365 23.20 -7.85 3.67
C ARG A 365 22.44 -7.09 2.59
N ARG A 366 23.16 -6.29 1.80
CA ARG A 366 22.60 -5.48 0.71
C ARG A 366 22.87 -6.10 -0.66
N ASP A 367 22.04 -5.74 -1.65
CA ASP A 367 22.20 -6.11 -3.05
C ASP A 367 23.17 -5.15 -3.78
N ARG A 368 23.34 -5.28 -5.10
CA ARG A 368 24.30 -4.46 -5.85
C ARG A 368 23.86 -3.00 -5.97
N ALA A 369 22.57 -2.71 -5.78
CA ALA A 369 22.01 -1.37 -5.74
C ALA A 369 21.96 -0.78 -4.31
N GLY A 370 22.55 -1.46 -3.31
CA GLY A 370 22.60 -1.00 -1.93
C GLY A 370 21.28 -1.19 -1.17
N ARG A 371 20.31 -1.95 -1.69
CA ARG A 371 19.02 -2.21 -1.04
C ARG A 371 19.13 -3.45 -0.14
N PRO A 372 18.33 -3.56 0.93
CA PRO A 372 18.26 -4.78 1.74
C PRO A 372 17.91 -6.01 0.88
N ARG A 373 18.63 -7.11 1.07
CA ARG A 373 18.27 -8.40 0.46
C ARG A 373 17.14 -9.04 1.27
N VAL A 374 16.10 -9.47 0.57
CA VAL A 374 14.91 -10.11 1.16
C VAL A 374 14.78 -11.53 0.59
N ASP A 375 14.67 -12.52 1.46
CA ASP A 375 14.49 -13.92 1.05
C ASP A 375 13.02 -14.25 0.71
N ALA A 376 12.76 -15.50 0.31
CA ALA A 376 11.43 -15.96 -0.10
C ALA A 376 10.41 -16.06 1.05
N HIS A 377 10.86 -15.92 2.31
CA HIS A 377 10.02 -15.86 3.50
C HIS A 377 9.83 -14.42 4.00
N TYR A 378 10.20 -13.43 3.17
CA TYR A 378 10.14 -12.01 3.50
C TYR A 378 11.08 -11.59 4.63
N ARG A 379 12.12 -12.37 4.91
CA ARG A 379 13.12 -12.03 5.93
C ARG A 379 14.28 -11.27 5.29
N LEU A 380 14.75 -10.23 5.97
CA LEU A 380 16.01 -9.57 5.65
C LEU A 380 17.16 -10.55 5.84
N ALA A 381 18.07 -10.61 4.86
CA ALA A 381 19.31 -11.35 5.01
C ALA A 381 20.24 -10.58 5.96
N LEU A 382 20.52 -11.18 7.12
CA LEU A 382 21.39 -10.63 8.15
C LEU A 382 22.65 -11.49 8.30
N ASP A 383 23.68 -10.93 8.93
CA ASP A 383 24.84 -11.69 9.38
C ASP A 383 24.43 -12.81 10.37
N PRO A 384 25.04 -14.00 10.31
CA PRO A 384 24.75 -15.10 11.23
C PRO A 384 24.90 -14.77 12.73
N ALA A 385 25.64 -13.71 13.09
CA ALA A 385 25.72 -13.21 14.47
C ALA A 385 24.36 -12.70 15.02
N VAL A 386 23.42 -12.36 14.14
CA VAL A 386 22.05 -11.99 14.51
C VAL A 386 21.14 -13.21 14.35
N SER A 387 20.87 -13.90 15.46
CA SER A 387 20.02 -15.10 15.45
C SER A 387 18.53 -14.78 15.29
N GLY A 388 18.12 -13.55 15.59
CA GLY A 388 16.77 -13.04 15.37
C GLY A 388 16.43 -12.83 13.89
N GLY A 389 15.13 -12.77 13.58
CA GLY A 389 14.63 -12.52 12.23
C GLY A 389 13.97 -11.16 12.10
N ILE A 390 14.25 -10.43 11.02
CA ILE A 390 13.54 -9.20 10.66
C ILE A 390 12.78 -9.47 9.36
N TYR A 391 11.46 -9.50 9.43
CA TYR A 391 10.58 -9.63 8.27
C TYR A 391 10.19 -8.25 7.73
N VAL A 392 9.76 -8.20 6.47
CA VAL A 392 9.26 -6.98 5.84
C VAL A 392 7.89 -7.17 5.21
N GLN A 393 7.11 -6.10 5.22
CA GLN A 393 5.79 -6.01 4.62
C GLN A 393 5.78 -4.75 3.73
N ASN A 394 5.66 -4.94 2.41
CA ASN A 394 5.64 -3.87 1.41
C ASN A 394 6.96 -3.05 1.31
N ALA A 395 8.11 -3.68 1.59
CA ALA A 395 9.46 -3.13 1.38
C ALA A 395 10.30 -3.97 0.39
N GLU A 396 9.65 -4.90 -0.31
CA GLU A 396 10.30 -5.96 -1.09
C GLU A 396 9.99 -5.92 -2.60
N LEU A 397 9.50 -4.79 -3.12
CA LEU A 397 9.13 -4.62 -4.54
C LEU A 397 10.25 -5.07 -5.51
N HIS A 398 11.52 -4.81 -5.17
CA HIS A 398 12.70 -5.18 -5.99
C HIS A 398 13.04 -6.68 -5.98
N THR A 399 12.47 -7.45 -5.05
CA THR A 399 12.71 -8.89 -4.89
C THR A 399 11.47 -9.74 -5.15
N HIS A 400 10.26 -9.22 -4.92
CA HIS A 400 9.01 -9.97 -5.04
C HIS A 400 8.06 -9.41 -6.11
N GLY A 401 8.44 -8.32 -6.77
CA GLY A 401 7.75 -7.78 -7.94
C GLY A 401 6.48 -7.00 -7.59
N VAL A 402 5.70 -6.69 -8.63
CA VAL A 402 4.57 -5.75 -8.56
C VAL A 402 3.45 -6.14 -7.60
N GLY A 403 3.43 -7.39 -7.12
CA GLY A 403 2.49 -7.84 -6.09
C GLY A 403 2.81 -7.38 -4.66
N ALA A 404 4.02 -6.85 -4.40
CA ALA A 404 4.40 -6.39 -3.07
C ALA A 404 3.39 -5.40 -2.41
N PRO A 405 2.91 -4.35 -3.10
CA PRO A 405 1.89 -3.45 -2.57
C PRO A 405 0.44 -3.95 -2.70
N ASP A 406 0.20 -5.14 -3.25
CA ASP A 406 -1.15 -5.64 -3.52
C ASP A 406 -1.80 -6.21 -2.25
N LEU A 407 -3.01 -5.76 -1.93
CA LEU A 407 -3.78 -6.24 -0.77
C LEU A 407 -4.19 -7.73 -0.91
N GLY A 408 -4.36 -8.22 -2.14
CA GLY A 408 -4.65 -9.63 -2.44
C GLY A 408 -3.54 -10.60 -2.02
N LEU A 409 -2.31 -10.10 -1.81
CA LEU A 409 -1.19 -10.88 -1.28
C LEU A 409 -0.93 -10.64 0.20
N ALA A 410 -1.69 -9.76 0.88
CA ALA A 410 -1.49 -9.41 2.28
C ALA A 410 -1.60 -10.62 3.21
N ALA A 411 -2.74 -11.32 3.18
CA ALA A 411 -3.01 -12.47 4.03
C ALA A 411 -2.04 -13.63 3.75
N TRP A 412 -1.74 -13.89 2.46
CA TRP A 412 -0.79 -14.92 2.06
C TRP A 412 0.65 -14.64 2.55
N ARG A 413 1.10 -13.38 2.41
CA ARG A 413 2.43 -12.97 2.92
C ARG A 413 2.50 -13.06 4.44
N SER A 414 1.47 -12.58 5.14
CA SER A 414 1.36 -12.71 6.60
C SER A 414 1.39 -14.17 7.06
N ALA A 415 0.64 -15.06 6.41
CA ALA A 415 0.67 -16.49 6.67
C ALA A 415 2.04 -17.13 6.37
N THR A 416 2.72 -16.69 5.30
CA THR A 416 4.07 -17.14 4.96
C THR A 416 5.07 -16.78 6.05
N ILE A 417 5.00 -15.54 6.57
CA ILE A 417 5.83 -15.07 7.69
C ILE A 417 5.54 -15.88 8.95
N LEU A 418 4.27 -16.06 9.32
CA LEU A 418 3.90 -16.80 10.53
C LEU A 418 4.33 -18.27 10.44
N ASN A 419 4.12 -18.93 9.30
CA ASN A 419 4.54 -20.32 9.12
C ASN A 419 6.05 -20.51 9.31
N HIS A 420 6.84 -19.58 8.77
CA HIS A 420 8.29 -19.60 8.94
C HIS A 420 8.69 -19.29 10.39
N LEU A 421 8.06 -18.28 11.01
CA LEU A 421 8.34 -17.86 12.38
C LEU A 421 8.00 -18.96 13.42
N THR A 422 6.89 -19.68 13.24
CA THR A 422 6.44 -20.74 14.16
C THR A 422 6.99 -22.12 13.82
N GLY A 423 7.81 -22.25 12.77
CA GLY A 423 8.43 -23.52 12.38
C GLY A 423 7.47 -24.59 11.84
N GLY A 424 6.29 -24.21 11.35
CA GLY A 424 5.25 -25.14 10.89
C GLY A 424 4.09 -24.46 10.17
N PRO A 425 3.20 -25.24 9.51
CA PRO A 425 2.11 -24.68 8.70
C PRO A 425 0.93 -24.22 9.57
N ALA A 426 1.14 -23.18 10.39
CA ALA A 426 0.07 -22.50 11.13
C ALA A 426 -1.12 -22.13 10.22
N TYR A 427 -0.80 -21.76 8.98
CA TYR A 427 -1.74 -21.54 7.89
C TYR A 427 -1.40 -22.43 6.69
N PRO A 428 -2.26 -23.36 6.27
CA PRO A 428 -2.02 -24.15 5.08
C PRO A 428 -2.09 -23.27 3.83
N LEU A 429 -0.97 -23.16 3.10
CA LEU A 429 -0.90 -22.34 1.88
C LEU A 429 -0.93 -23.21 0.61
N PRO A 430 -1.63 -22.79 -0.44
CA PRO A 430 -1.70 -23.53 -1.70
C PRO A 430 -0.33 -23.57 -2.40
N ALA A 431 0.04 -24.75 -2.90
CA ALA A 431 1.25 -24.93 -3.70
C ALA A 431 1.15 -24.26 -5.09
N ARG A 432 -0.07 -24.17 -5.65
CA ARG A 432 -0.37 -23.55 -6.95
C ARG A 432 -1.58 -22.63 -6.81
N THR A 433 -1.47 -21.44 -7.40
CA THR A 433 -2.44 -20.32 -7.29
C THR A 433 -2.77 -19.66 -8.63
N ALA A 434 -2.13 -20.09 -9.72
CA ALA A 434 -2.37 -19.57 -11.08
C ALA A 434 -2.53 -20.72 -12.09
N PHE A 435 -3.36 -20.49 -13.12
CA PHE A 435 -3.40 -21.33 -14.30
C PHE A 435 -2.13 -21.15 -15.15
N THR A 436 -1.61 -19.92 -15.22
CA THR A 436 -0.36 -19.57 -15.88
C THR A 436 0.82 -20.25 -15.20
N THR A 437 1.68 -20.87 -16.00
CA THR A 437 3.01 -21.31 -15.55
C THR A 437 4.01 -20.22 -15.91
N PHE A 438 4.64 -19.62 -14.90
CA PHE A 438 5.65 -18.59 -15.10
C PHE A 438 7.04 -19.23 -15.28
N GLY A 439 7.70 -18.94 -16.40
CA GLY A 439 9.01 -19.49 -16.77
C GLY A 439 8.92 -20.87 -17.46
N LEU A 440 10.02 -21.27 -18.12
CA LEU A 440 10.08 -22.51 -18.91
C LEU A 440 10.45 -23.76 -18.10
N ARG A 441 10.92 -23.58 -16.86
CA ARG A 441 11.32 -24.67 -15.95
C ARG A 441 10.58 -24.48 -14.63
N PRO A 442 9.37 -25.05 -14.47
CA PRO A 442 8.58 -24.85 -13.28
C PRO A 442 9.26 -25.51 -12.07
N GLY A 443 9.35 -24.79 -10.95
CA GLY A 443 9.85 -25.32 -9.68
C GLY A 443 8.79 -26.09 -8.86
N THR A 444 7.53 -26.03 -9.28
CA THR A 444 6.36 -26.63 -8.59
C THR A 444 5.66 -27.61 -9.54
N PRO A 445 5.10 -28.74 -9.06
CA PRO A 445 4.36 -29.67 -9.91
C PRO A 445 3.21 -28.97 -10.64
N GLN A 446 3.14 -29.15 -11.97
CA GLN A 446 2.13 -28.49 -12.80
C GLN A 446 0.71 -28.96 -12.49
N VAL A 447 0.53 -30.22 -12.10
CA VAL A 447 -0.78 -30.76 -11.72
C VAL A 447 -0.71 -31.10 -10.23
N PRO A 448 -1.43 -30.37 -9.36
CA PRO A 448 -1.61 -30.80 -7.98
C PRO A 448 -2.18 -32.23 -8.00
N PRO A 449 -1.71 -33.16 -7.17
CA PRO A 449 -2.32 -34.48 -7.08
C PRO A 449 -3.82 -34.30 -6.84
N ALA A 450 -4.66 -35.05 -7.57
CA ALA A 450 -6.10 -34.99 -7.40
C ALA A 450 -6.40 -35.12 -5.90
N ARG A 451 -7.18 -34.19 -5.35
CA ARG A 451 -7.61 -34.27 -3.94
C ARG A 451 -8.25 -35.64 -3.76
N GLN A 452 -7.58 -36.57 -3.08
CA GLN A 452 -8.26 -37.71 -2.51
C GLN A 452 -9.27 -37.10 -1.54
N ALA A 453 -10.56 -37.18 -1.87
CA ALA A 453 -11.60 -36.77 -0.96
C ALA A 453 -11.30 -37.42 0.39
N ALA A 454 -11.22 -36.62 1.46
CA ALA A 454 -11.11 -37.17 2.80
C ALA A 454 -12.22 -38.20 2.94
N ARG A 455 -11.86 -39.47 3.13
CA ARG A 455 -12.84 -40.51 3.44
C ARG A 455 -13.50 -40.05 4.72
N LEU A 456 -14.72 -39.51 4.61
CA LEU A 456 -15.57 -39.25 5.76
C LEU A 456 -15.66 -40.57 6.51
N THR A 457 -15.05 -40.64 7.68
CA THR A 457 -15.15 -41.81 8.54
C THR A 457 -16.56 -41.78 9.08
N PRO A 458 -17.44 -42.77 8.78
CA PRO A 458 -18.76 -42.80 9.36
C PRO A 458 -18.59 -42.80 10.89
N LEU A 459 -19.33 -41.91 11.56
CA LEU A 459 -19.52 -42.05 13.00
C LEU A 459 -20.08 -43.45 13.22
N ALA A 460 -19.35 -44.30 13.94
CA ALA A 460 -19.85 -45.61 14.32
C ALA A 460 -21.12 -45.38 15.13
N ASP A 461 -22.25 -45.88 14.63
CA ASP A 461 -23.51 -45.88 15.35
C ASP A 461 -23.30 -46.55 16.70
N GLY A 462 -23.56 -45.80 17.77
CA GLY A 462 -23.55 -46.32 19.12
C GLY A 462 -24.64 -47.38 19.26
N THR A 463 -24.24 -48.61 19.58
CA THR A 463 -25.12 -49.65 20.15
C THR A 463 -24.92 -49.72 21.65
#